data_AF-A0A958G6X1-F1
#
_entry.id   AF-A0A958G6X1-F1
#
_cell.length_a   1.000
_cell.length_b   1.000
_cell.length_c   1.000
_cell.angle_alpha   90.00
_cell.angle_beta   90.00
_cell.angle_gamma   90.00
#
_symmetry.space_group_name_H-M   'P 1'
#
loop_
_entity.id
_entity.type
_entity.pdbx_description
1 polymer ?
#
loop_
_entity_poly.entity_id
_entity_poly.type
_entity_poly.pdbx_seq_one_letter_code
_entity_poly.pdbx_strand_id
1 'polypeptide(L)'
;MRRQNRNNVISSGANPINIICKILLLLVISGHLAAQPVYKTDTAGDLALSGGGIALFSLGHYLEHRIAPLSKTEIDHLSPDDVNPFDRIATGRWSPRASRLSDWLLAGSIAAPLSLYGSESVRREAGRFNLMYLQTLVVNNGFTRIIKGLFGRPRPYV
;
A
#
# COMPACT_ATOMS: atom_id res chain seq x y z
N MET A 1 -11.58 52.87 -40.51
CA MET A 1 -12.25 51.97 -39.54
C MET A 1 -11.39 50.73 -39.31
N ARG A 2 -10.58 50.69 -38.24
CA ARG A 2 -9.74 49.53 -37.85
C ARG A 2 -10.48 48.73 -36.78
N ARG A 3 -10.97 47.53 -37.10
CA ARG A 3 -11.52 46.58 -36.11
C ARG A 3 -10.36 45.82 -35.46
N GLN A 4 -10.15 46.06 -34.17
CA GLN A 4 -9.20 45.35 -33.33
C GLN A 4 -9.78 43.96 -33.02
N ASN A 5 -9.16 42.92 -33.58
CA ASN A 5 -9.49 41.52 -33.30
C ASN A 5 -8.86 41.13 -31.95
N ARG A 6 -9.59 41.35 -30.85
CA ARG A 6 -9.34 40.66 -29.59
C ARG A 6 -10.19 39.40 -29.62
N ASN A 7 -9.55 38.25 -29.41
CA ASN A 7 -10.03 37.09 -28.65
C ASN A 7 -9.40 35.82 -29.22
N ASN A 8 -8.30 35.38 -28.61
CA ASN A 8 -8.05 33.98 -28.24
C ASN A 8 -6.69 33.88 -27.55
N VAL A 9 -6.64 34.37 -26.31
CA VAL A 9 -5.64 33.90 -25.36
C VAL A 9 -6.27 32.68 -24.70
N ILE A 10 -6.00 31.50 -25.25
CA ILE A 10 -6.32 30.23 -24.60
C ILE A 10 -5.46 30.19 -23.34
N SER A 11 -6.03 30.50 -22.19
CA SER A 11 -5.34 30.28 -20.93
C SER A 11 -5.20 28.77 -20.74
N SER A 12 -4.02 28.24 -21.05
CA SER A 12 -3.56 26.93 -20.60
C SER A 12 -3.34 27.01 -19.08
N GLY A 13 -4.43 27.14 -18.33
CA GLY A 13 -4.43 26.98 -16.88
C GLY A 13 -4.07 25.53 -16.59
N ALA A 14 -2.88 25.31 -16.06
CA ALA A 14 -2.45 23.97 -15.67
C ALA A 14 -3.45 23.42 -14.65
N ASN A 15 -4.09 22.29 -14.99
CA ASN A 15 -5.10 21.66 -14.14
C ASN A 15 -4.51 21.44 -12.73
N PRO A 16 -5.20 21.85 -11.66
CA PRO A 16 -4.68 21.74 -10.29
C PRO A 16 -4.35 20.30 -9.91
N ILE A 17 -5.10 19.33 -10.45
CA ILE A 17 -4.85 17.89 -10.31
C ILE A 17 -3.50 17.48 -10.92
N ASN A 18 -3.14 18.02 -12.08
CA ASN A 18 -1.86 17.71 -12.74
C ASN A 18 -0.67 18.32 -11.98
N ILE A 19 -0.88 19.50 -11.36
CA ILE A 19 0.12 20.12 -10.48
C ILE A 19 0.31 19.27 -9.22
N ILE A 20 -0.77 18.79 -8.60
CA ILE A 20 -0.71 17.92 -7.41
C ILE A 20 -0.01 16.60 -7.75
N CYS A 21 -0.33 15.95 -8.87
CA CYS A 21 0.36 14.72 -9.30
C CYS A 21 1.87 14.94 -9.53
N LYS A 22 2.25 16.08 -10.13
CA LYS A 22 3.66 16.44 -10.33
C LYS A 22 4.37 16.74 -9.02
N ILE A 23 3.71 17.43 -8.08
CA ILE A 23 4.26 17.69 -6.74
C ILE A 23 4.44 16.37 -5.98
N LEU A 24 3.45 15.48 -6.02
CA LEU A 24 3.52 14.16 -5.39
C LEU A 24 4.68 13.33 -5.97
N LEU A 25 4.90 13.41 -7.28
CA LEU A 25 6.01 12.76 -7.97
C LEU A 25 7.37 13.40 -7.61
N LEU A 26 7.44 14.72 -7.45
CA LEU A 26 8.67 15.45 -7.10
C LEU A 26 9.10 15.23 -5.64
N LEU A 27 8.13 15.10 -4.73
CA LEU A 27 8.35 14.82 -3.30
C LEU A 27 8.99 13.45 -3.06
N VAL A 28 8.79 12.50 -3.99
CA VAL A 28 9.39 11.15 -3.95
C VAL A 28 10.88 11.15 -4.33
N ILE A 29 11.39 12.19 -5.00
CA ILE A 29 12.72 12.18 -5.64
C ILE A 29 13.80 12.92 -4.81
N SER A 30 13.45 13.56 -3.69
CA SER A 30 14.39 14.47 -3.01
C SER A 30 15.19 13.81 -1.86
N GLY A 31 16.51 13.64 -2.05
CA GLY A 31 17.56 13.42 -1.02
C GLY A 31 18.37 12.12 -1.23
N HIS A 32 19.69 12.01 -0.97
CA HIS A 32 20.76 12.90 -0.52
C HIS A 32 22.14 12.35 -0.95
N LEU A 33 23.12 13.25 -1.06
CA LEU A 33 24.53 13.00 -1.39
C LEU A 33 25.34 12.81 -0.09
N ALA A 34 25.82 11.59 0.20
CA ALA A 34 26.91 11.31 1.17
C ALA A 34 27.42 9.86 1.04
N ALA A 35 28.74 9.67 1.04
CA ALA A 35 29.41 8.36 0.91
C ALA A 35 29.56 7.61 2.25
N GLN A 36 28.43 7.35 2.92
CA GLN A 36 28.37 6.47 4.10
C GLN A 36 27.64 5.16 3.71
N PRO A 37 27.91 4.02 4.38
CA PRO A 37 27.09 2.83 4.18
C PRO A 37 25.63 3.19 4.50
N VAL A 38 24.76 3.09 3.50
CA VAL A 38 23.36 3.55 3.61
C VAL A 38 22.59 2.61 4.54
N TYR A 39 22.90 1.32 4.49
CA TYR A 39 22.24 0.29 5.29
C TYR A 39 23.23 -0.38 6.24
N LYS A 40 22.84 -0.48 7.51
CA LYS A 40 23.57 -1.20 8.56
C LYS A 40 22.93 -2.55 8.79
N THR A 41 23.75 -3.59 8.83
CA THR A 41 23.34 -4.95 9.17
C THR A 41 23.81 -5.29 10.57
N ASP A 42 22.93 -5.85 11.38
CA ASP A 42 23.26 -6.41 12.69
C ASP A 42 22.85 -7.88 12.67
N THR A 43 23.79 -8.79 12.89
CA THR A 43 23.51 -10.23 12.72
C THR A 43 22.42 -10.71 13.67
N ALA A 44 22.41 -10.20 14.90
CA ALA A 44 21.41 -10.58 15.89
C ALA A 44 20.02 -10.00 15.53
N GLY A 45 19.96 -8.71 15.23
CA GLY A 45 18.74 -8.03 14.79
C GLY A 45 18.17 -8.60 13.50
N ASP A 46 19.00 -8.82 12.48
CA ASP A 46 18.60 -9.37 11.19
C ASP A 46 18.07 -10.80 11.33
N LEU A 47 18.71 -11.62 12.17
CA LEU A 47 18.24 -12.97 12.46
C LEU A 47 16.92 -12.95 13.24
N ALA A 48 16.80 -12.07 14.24
CA ALA A 48 15.58 -11.91 15.01
C ALA A 48 14.41 -11.43 14.14
N LEU A 49 14.64 -10.44 13.26
CA LEU A 49 13.62 -9.94 12.33
C LEU A 49 13.23 -11.00 11.30
N SER A 50 14.20 -11.72 10.75
CA SER A 50 13.93 -12.75 9.74
C SER A 50 13.19 -13.94 10.36
N GLY A 51 13.69 -14.47 11.47
CA GLY A 51 13.07 -15.59 12.19
C GLY A 51 11.71 -15.22 12.77
N GLY A 52 11.62 -14.07 13.44
CA GLY A 52 10.37 -13.54 13.98
C GLY A 52 9.35 -13.23 12.89
N GLY A 53 9.78 -12.66 11.77
CA GLY A 53 8.93 -12.42 10.60
C GLY A 53 8.35 -13.71 10.04
N ILE A 54 9.18 -14.73 9.80
CA ILE A 54 8.71 -16.04 9.30
C ILE A 54 7.73 -16.68 10.28
N ALA A 55 8.01 -16.60 11.59
CA ALA A 55 7.11 -17.10 12.62
C ALA A 55 5.75 -16.36 12.61
N LEU A 56 5.77 -15.02 12.56
CA LEU A 56 4.56 -14.20 12.45
C LEU A 56 3.76 -14.54 11.19
N PHE A 57 4.44 -14.70 10.05
CA PHE A 57 3.80 -15.04 8.79
C PHE A 57 3.13 -16.40 8.84
N SER A 58 3.85 -17.41 9.35
CA SER A 58 3.36 -18.78 9.45
C SER A 58 2.17 -18.87 10.42
N LEU A 59 2.27 -18.22 11.57
CA LEU A 59 1.19 -18.14 12.55
C LEU A 59 -0.02 -17.41 11.99
N GLY A 60 0.17 -16.23 11.38
CA GLY A 60 -0.91 -15.47 10.77
C GLY A 60 -1.61 -16.24 9.66
N HIS A 61 -0.84 -16.90 8.80
CA HIS A 61 -1.38 -17.77 7.77
C HIS A 61 -2.20 -18.92 8.38
N TYR A 62 -1.69 -19.59 9.41
CA TYR A 62 -2.42 -20.63 10.11
C TYR A 62 -3.75 -20.13 10.71
N LEU A 63 -3.75 -18.97 11.38
CA LEU A 63 -4.96 -18.39 11.97
C LEU A 63 -5.99 -18.00 10.90
N GLU A 64 -5.55 -17.40 9.80
CA GLU A 64 -6.44 -17.00 8.71
C GLU A 64 -7.16 -18.20 8.07
N HIS A 65 -6.51 -19.37 7.99
CA HIS A 65 -7.12 -20.61 7.48
C HIS A 65 -8.09 -21.28 8.45
N ARG A 66 -8.17 -20.82 9.71
CA ARG A 66 -9.12 -21.31 10.71
C ARG A 66 -10.44 -20.54 10.72
N ILE A 67 -10.52 -19.43 9.99
CA ILE A 67 -11.76 -18.66 9.88
C ILE A 67 -12.78 -19.51 9.11
N ALA A 68 -13.87 -19.88 9.78
CA ALA A 68 -14.97 -20.59 9.14
C ALA A 68 -15.72 -19.65 8.18
N PRO A 69 -16.11 -20.12 6.99
CA PRO A 69 -17.00 -19.35 6.12
C PRO A 69 -18.37 -19.19 6.77
N LEU A 70 -19.03 -18.06 6.52
CA LEU A 70 -20.39 -17.82 7.01
C LEU A 70 -21.38 -18.78 6.34
N SER A 71 -22.31 -19.30 7.13
CA SER A 71 -23.49 -20.00 6.63
C SER A 71 -24.46 -19.05 5.95
N LYS A 72 -25.36 -19.57 5.11
CA LYS A 72 -26.39 -18.77 4.43
C LYS A 72 -27.26 -17.99 5.43
N THR A 73 -27.64 -18.64 6.52
CA THR A 73 -28.43 -18.02 7.58
C THR A 73 -27.71 -16.86 8.26
N GLU A 74 -26.40 -17.00 8.52
CA GLU A 74 -25.60 -15.91 9.10
C GLU A 74 -25.46 -14.73 8.14
N ILE A 75 -25.37 -14.99 6.83
CA ILE A 75 -25.34 -13.95 5.79
C ILE A 75 -26.66 -13.18 5.76
N ASP A 76 -27.79 -13.88 5.81
CA ASP A 76 -29.13 -13.27 5.78
C ASP A 76 -29.40 -12.39 7.03
N HIS A 77 -28.67 -12.63 8.11
CA HIS A 77 -28.74 -11.84 9.35
C HIS A 77 -27.76 -10.66 9.40
N LEU A 78 -26.90 -10.46 8.40
CA LEU A 78 -25.97 -9.32 8.38
C LEU A 78 -26.71 -7.99 8.20
N SER A 79 -26.54 -7.06 9.14
CA SER A 79 -27.09 -5.70 9.03
C SER A 79 -25.98 -4.64 8.90
N PRO A 80 -26.15 -3.61 8.03
CA PRO A 80 -25.29 -2.43 8.02
C PRO A 80 -25.27 -1.67 9.36
N ASP A 81 -26.29 -1.85 10.21
CA ASP A 81 -26.34 -1.20 11.52
C ASP A 81 -25.33 -1.75 12.52
N ASP A 82 -24.84 -2.98 12.30
CA ASP A 82 -23.78 -3.61 13.08
C ASP A 82 -22.38 -3.11 12.69
N VAL A 83 -22.29 -2.30 11.62
CA VAL A 83 -21.03 -1.71 11.14
C VAL A 83 -20.82 -0.34 11.77
N ASN A 84 -19.56 -0.07 12.17
CA ASN A 84 -19.09 1.23 12.65
C ASN A 84 -19.60 2.36 11.71
N PRO A 85 -20.18 3.46 12.25
CA PRO A 85 -20.68 4.59 11.47
C PRO A 85 -19.72 5.12 10.40
N PHE A 86 -18.41 5.11 10.67
CA PHE A 86 -17.41 5.56 9.70
C PHE A 86 -17.36 4.66 8.44
N ASP A 87 -17.39 3.34 8.63
CA ASP A 87 -17.37 2.35 7.54
C ASP A 87 -18.76 2.21 6.88
N ARG A 88 -19.85 2.55 7.59
CA ARG A 88 -21.23 2.40 7.12
C ARG A 88 -21.50 3.16 5.83
N ILE A 89 -20.85 4.30 5.62
CA ILE A 89 -21.00 5.12 4.40
C ILE A 89 -20.61 4.35 3.12
N ALA A 90 -19.70 3.36 3.24
CA ALA A 90 -19.26 2.54 2.14
C ALA A 90 -20.17 1.32 1.88
N THR A 91 -21.08 0.99 2.80
CA THR A 91 -22.02 -0.13 2.63
C THR A 91 -22.95 0.13 1.42
N GLY A 92 -23.12 -0.87 0.56
CA GLY A 92 -23.95 -0.76 -0.66
C GLY A 92 -23.34 0.06 -1.81
N ARG A 93 -22.12 0.59 -1.68
CA ARG A 93 -21.43 1.40 -2.72
C ARG A 93 -20.27 0.66 -3.39
N TRP A 94 -20.42 -0.65 -3.60
CA TRP A 94 -19.36 -1.43 -4.25
C TRP A 94 -19.17 -1.00 -5.71
N SER A 95 -17.91 -0.87 -6.13
CA SER A 95 -17.55 -0.48 -7.48
C SER A 95 -16.42 -1.37 -8.00
N PRO A 96 -16.64 -2.13 -9.09
CA PRO A 96 -15.60 -2.96 -9.70
C PRO A 96 -14.38 -2.15 -10.15
N ARG A 97 -14.61 -0.92 -10.60
CA ARG A 97 -13.53 -0.03 -11.04
C ARG A 97 -12.67 0.41 -9.85
N ALA A 98 -13.29 0.77 -8.73
CA ALA A 98 -12.58 1.16 -7.52
C ALA A 98 -11.79 -0.03 -6.95
N SER A 99 -12.39 -1.23 -6.93
CA SER A 99 -11.71 -2.47 -6.50
C SER A 99 -10.45 -2.74 -7.32
N ARG A 100 -10.55 -2.70 -8.66
CA ARG A 100 -9.38 -2.91 -9.52
C ARG A 100 -8.31 -1.84 -9.35
N LEU A 101 -8.73 -0.57 -9.21
CA LEU A 101 -7.78 0.52 -8.99
C LEU A 101 -7.04 0.34 -7.66
N SER A 102 -7.72 -0.06 -6.58
CA SER A 102 -7.07 -0.33 -5.30
C SER A 102 -6.09 -1.50 -5.39
N ASP A 103 -6.40 -2.54 -6.18
CA ASP A 103 -5.47 -3.66 -6.41
C ASP A 103 -4.20 -3.19 -7.12
N TRP A 104 -4.33 -2.32 -8.12
CA TRP A 104 -3.18 -1.70 -8.79
C TRP A 104 -2.37 -0.79 -7.86
N LEU A 105 -3.03 0.00 -7.02
CA LEU A 105 -2.35 0.84 -6.03
C LEU A 105 -1.60 -0.01 -5.00
N LEU A 106 -2.18 -1.13 -4.56
CA LEU A 106 -1.52 -2.07 -3.67
C LEU A 106 -0.29 -2.67 -4.35
N ALA A 107 -0.40 -3.19 -5.56
CA ALA A 107 0.73 -3.71 -6.33
C ALA A 107 1.81 -2.64 -6.54
N GLY A 108 1.39 -1.41 -6.86
CA GLY A 108 2.25 -0.25 -6.98
C GLY A 108 2.97 0.10 -5.67
N SER A 109 2.30 0.01 -4.52
CA SER A 109 2.93 0.26 -3.21
C SER A 109 4.01 -0.76 -2.86
N ILE A 110 3.81 -2.02 -3.26
CA ILE A 110 4.82 -3.07 -3.13
C ILE A 110 5.99 -2.76 -4.08
N ALA A 111 5.72 -2.37 -5.33
CA ALA A 111 6.75 -2.06 -6.31
C ALA A 111 7.46 -0.71 -6.08
N ALA A 112 6.86 0.24 -5.37
CA ALA A 112 7.36 1.61 -5.24
C ALA A 112 8.79 1.70 -4.69
N PRO A 113 9.20 0.93 -3.65
CA PRO A 113 10.58 0.92 -3.17
C PRO A 113 11.60 0.48 -4.22
N LEU A 114 11.20 -0.26 -5.26
CA LEU A 114 12.10 -0.65 -6.34
C LEU A 114 12.57 0.55 -7.18
N SER A 115 11.84 1.67 -7.16
CA SER A 115 12.31 2.91 -7.79
C SER A 115 13.63 3.42 -7.19
N LEU A 116 13.95 3.04 -5.95
CA LEU A 116 15.20 3.41 -5.27
C LEU A 116 16.44 2.81 -5.94
N TYR A 117 16.30 1.76 -6.76
CA TYR A 117 17.38 1.23 -7.60
C TYR A 117 17.89 2.23 -8.66
N GLY A 118 17.17 3.32 -8.89
CA GLY A 118 17.68 4.46 -9.67
C GLY A 118 18.96 5.05 -9.04
N SER A 119 19.08 5.00 -7.71
CA SER A 119 20.26 5.47 -6.99
C SER A 119 21.43 4.49 -7.08
N GLU A 120 22.63 5.02 -7.33
CA GLU A 120 23.87 4.24 -7.31
C GLU A 120 24.17 3.66 -5.92
N SER A 121 23.84 4.38 -4.84
CA SER A 121 24.09 3.90 -3.47
C SER A 121 23.31 2.63 -3.15
N VAL A 122 22.06 2.56 -3.61
CA VAL A 122 21.19 1.40 -3.43
C VAL A 122 21.67 0.22 -4.28
N ARG A 123 22.12 0.47 -5.52
CA ARG A 123 22.70 -0.58 -6.37
C ARG A 123 23.97 -1.20 -5.76
N ARG A 124 24.84 -0.37 -5.16
CA ARG A 124 26.06 -0.85 -4.49
C ARG A 124 25.76 -1.72 -3.27
N GLU A 125 24.65 -1.48 -2.59
CA GLU A 125 24.23 -2.22 -1.38
C GLU A 125 22.95 -3.04 -1.60
N ALA A 126 22.71 -3.50 -2.83
CA ALA A 126 21.46 -4.14 -3.23
C ALA A 126 21.07 -5.35 -2.35
N GLY A 127 22.06 -6.13 -1.90
CA GLY A 127 21.81 -7.26 -1.00
C GLY A 127 21.22 -6.83 0.35
N ARG A 128 21.76 -5.77 0.96
CA ARG A 128 21.27 -5.22 2.23
C ARG A 128 19.89 -4.60 2.08
N PHE A 129 19.70 -3.84 0.99
CA PHE A 129 18.40 -3.27 0.66
C PHE A 129 17.33 -4.34 0.49
N ASN A 130 17.61 -5.40 -0.29
CA ASN A 130 16.68 -6.49 -0.52
C ASN A 130 16.37 -7.25 0.78
N LEU A 131 17.37 -7.50 1.63
CA LEU A 131 17.15 -8.15 2.92
C LEU A 131 16.17 -7.36 3.79
N MET A 132 16.43 -6.06 3.99
CA MET A 132 15.57 -5.17 4.76
C MET A 132 14.15 -5.09 4.16
N TYR A 133 14.06 -5.01 2.83
CA TYR A 133 12.79 -4.96 2.12
C TYR A 133 11.98 -6.26 2.31
N LEU A 134 12.62 -7.43 2.18
CA LEU A 134 11.98 -8.73 2.42
C LEU A 134 11.54 -8.90 3.88
N GLN A 135 12.40 -8.54 4.84
CA GLN A 135 12.05 -8.55 6.26
C GLN A 135 10.80 -7.69 6.53
N THR A 136 10.75 -6.49 5.95
CA THR A 136 9.60 -5.59 6.07
C THR A 136 8.33 -6.23 5.50
N LEU A 137 8.41 -6.83 4.30
CA LEU A 137 7.27 -7.49 3.68
C LEU A 137 6.75 -8.65 4.53
N VAL A 138 7.64 -9.51 5.02
CA VAL A 138 7.27 -10.70 5.79
C VAL A 138 6.66 -10.30 7.14
N VAL A 139 7.28 -9.37 7.87
CA VAL A 139 6.77 -8.90 9.16
C VAL A 139 5.42 -8.20 9.00
N ASN A 140 5.29 -7.28 8.05
CA ASN A 140 4.04 -6.54 7.82
C ASN A 140 2.90 -7.47 7.41
N ASN A 141 3.15 -8.40 6.48
CA ASN A 141 2.15 -9.39 6.06
C ASN A 141 1.79 -10.33 7.20
N GLY A 142 2.77 -10.85 7.94
CA GLY A 142 2.51 -11.79 9.04
C GLY A 142 1.68 -11.15 10.13
N PHE A 143 2.06 -9.95 10.58
CA PHE A 143 1.29 -9.21 11.58
C PHE A 143 -0.14 -8.93 11.11
N THR A 144 -0.31 -8.45 9.88
CA THR A 144 -1.63 -8.17 9.31
C THR A 144 -2.50 -9.44 9.25
N ARG A 145 -1.93 -10.59 8.87
CA ARG A 145 -2.63 -11.87 8.82
C ARG A 145 -3.05 -12.36 10.20
N ILE A 146 -2.21 -12.18 11.22
CA ILE A 146 -2.57 -12.51 12.61
C ILE A 146 -3.81 -11.71 13.03
N ILE A 147 -3.78 -10.37 12.85
CA ILE A 147 -4.92 -9.52 13.22
C ILE A 147 -6.18 -9.93 12.45
N LYS A 148 -6.08 -10.19 11.14
CA LYS A 148 -7.22 -10.71 10.34
C LYS A 148 -7.75 -12.04 10.88
N GLY A 149 -6.86 -12.99 11.18
CA GLY A 149 -7.15 -14.30 11.74
C GLY A 149 -7.85 -14.24 13.10
N LEU A 150 -7.41 -13.33 13.97
CA LEU A 150 -7.95 -13.18 15.32
C LEU A 150 -9.35 -12.56 15.34
N PHE A 151 -9.59 -11.52 14.52
CA PHE A 151 -10.87 -10.82 14.53
C PHE A 151 -11.90 -11.39 13.56
N GLY A 152 -11.47 -12.10 12.51
CA GLY A 152 -12.38 -12.82 11.60
C GLY A 152 -13.45 -11.95 10.95
N ARG A 153 -13.22 -10.63 10.78
CA ARG A 153 -14.26 -9.69 10.31
C ARG A 153 -14.81 -10.15 8.96
N PRO A 154 -16.14 -10.32 8.82
CA PRO A 154 -16.76 -10.70 7.55
C PRO A 154 -16.50 -9.64 6.48
N ARG A 155 -16.03 -10.08 5.32
CA ARG A 155 -15.86 -9.23 4.14
C ARG A 155 -17.07 -9.46 3.24
N PRO A 156 -17.77 -8.42 2.78
CA PRO A 156 -18.79 -8.56 1.76
C PRO A 156 -18.09 -8.97 0.46
N TYR A 157 -18.08 -10.26 0.17
CA TYR A 157 -17.77 -10.77 -1.15
C TYR A 157 -19.09 -10.78 -1.94
N VAL A 158 -19.07 -10.15 -3.11
CA VAL A 158 -20.16 -10.26 -4.08
C VAL A 158 -20.34 -11.69 -4.56
#